data_AF-A0AAU8FYK7-F1
#
_entry.id   AF-A0AAU8FYK7-F1
#
_cell.length_a   1.000
_cell.length_b   1.000
_cell.length_c   1.000
_cell.angle_alpha   90.00
_cell.angle_beta   90.00
_cell.angle_gamma   90.00
#
_symmetry.space_group_name_H-M   'P 1'
#
loop_
_entity.id
_entity.type
_entity.pdbx_description
1 polymer ?
#
loop_
_entity_poly.entity_id
_entity_poly.type
_entity_poly.pdbx_seq_one_letter_code
_entity_poly.pdbx_strand_id
1 'polypeptide(L)'
;MKSFVWGVTGSALGILIVVVVGVMSAQAVGLEGGAVLSLNNEVVGVTSPRLPILQFAAIASSCALIAYALTLGVAGRPREQRHLFLSGFCIAVGALIALGVYFAAARDEAAGGISVGFASGWQGWIEEGAMNSAVHLLLVLSLGTLALSLYQTLRGQVRRHEQEDPTRMNSALPDGQRHL
;
A
#
# COMPACT_ATOMS: atom_id res chain seq x y z
N MET A 1 -17.09 16.08 -2.75
CA MET A 1 -16.02 16.46 -1.80
C MET A 1 -15.69 15.36 -0.79
N LYS A 2 -16.67 14.81 -0.06
CA LYS A 2 -16.41 13.78 0.98
C LYS A 2 -15.66 12.54 0.46
N SER A 3 -15.94 12.07 -0.76
CA SER A 3 -15.25 10.90 -1.34
C SER A 3 -13.79 11.18 -1.72
N PHE A 4 -13.50 12.37 -2.25
CA PHE A 4 -12.14 12.79 -2.63
C PHE A 4 -11.19 12.80 -1.43
N VAL A 5 -11.67 13.23 -0.25
CA VAL A 5 -10.90 13.22 1.00
C VAL A 5 -10.36 11.82 1.30
N TRP A 6 -11.12 10.76 1.02
CA TRP A 6 -10.65 9.39 1.25
C TRP A 6 -9.47 8.99 0.37
N GLY A 7 -9.45 9.44 -0.89
CA GLY A 7 -8.30 9.25 -1.77
C GLY A 7 -7.05 9.93 -1.23
N VAL A 8 -7.19 11.20 -0.82
CA VAL A 8 -6.09 11.96 -0.20
C VAL A 8 -5.61 11.28 1.08
N THR A 9 -6.51 10.81 1.94
CA THR A 9 -6.15 10.08 3.17
C THR A 9 -5.39 8.80 2.84
N GLY A 10 -5.83 8.04 1.84
CA GLY A 10 -5.13 6.83 1.39
C GLY A 10 -3.72 7.14 0.89
N SER A 11 -3.56 8.18 0.07
CA SER A 11 -2.25 8.62 -0.40
C SER A 11 -1.34 9.11 0.73
N ALA A 12 -1.87 9.93 1.64
CA ALA A 12 -1.13 10.42 2.80
C ALA A 12 -0.64 9.26 3.68
N LEU A 13 -1.50 8.25 3.89
CA LEU A 13 -1.14 7.04 4.64
C LEU A 13 -0.05 6.22 3.91
N GLY A 14 -0.13 6.13 2.59
CA GLY A 14 0.89 5.49 1.74
C GLY A 14 2.25 6.17 1.83
N ILE A 15 2.27 7.50 1.76
CA ILE A 15 3.50 8.29 1.94
C ILE A 15 4.06 8.08 3.34
N LEU A 16 3.21 8.19 4.36
CA LEU A 16 3.62 8.05 5.76
C LEU A 16 4.26 6.69 6.02
N ILE A 17 3.66 5.58 5.55
CA ILE A 17 4.21 4.25 5.83
C ILE A 17 5.56 4.02 5.14
N VAL A 18 5.74 4.49 3.90
CA VAL A 18 7.03 4.38 3.20
C VAL A 18 8.11 5.13 3.97
N VAL A 19 7.83 6.37 4.40
CA VAL A 19 8.79 7.17 5.19
C VAL A 19 9.10 6.52 6.53
N VAL A 20 8.09 6.08 7.28
CA VAL A 20 8.30 5.43 8.58
C VAL A 20 9.13 4.16 8.43
N VAL A 21 8.79 3.29 7.49
CA VAL A 21 9.55 2.06 7.23
C VAL A 21 10.97 2.40 6.77
N GLY A 22 11.14 3.41 5.93
CA GLY A 22 12.45 3.85 5.46
C GLY A 22 13.37 4.34 6.57
N VAL A 23 12.89 5.24 7.44
CA VAL A 23 13.67 5.72 8.59
C VAL A 23 14.06 4.55 9.50
N MET A 24 13.11 3.66 9.82
CA MET A 24 13.39 2.51 10.69
C MET A 24 14.36 1.51 10.03
N SER A 25 14.28 1.32 8.71
CA SER A 25 15.16 0.43 7.96
C SER A 25 16.58 0.98 7.91
N ALA A 26 16.75 2.27 7.61
CA ALA A 26 18.06 2.93 7.64
C ALA A 26 18.72 2.79 9.02
N GLN A 27 17.96 3.08 10.09
CA GLN A 27 18.45 2.92 11.46
C GLN A 27 18.78 1.46 11.82
N ALA A 28 17.99 0.51 11.34
CA ALA A 28 18.24 -0.91 11.54
C ALA A 28 19.57 -1.33 10.92
N VAL A 29 19.78 -1.03 9.63
CA VAL A 29 21.03 -1.32 8.92
C VAL A 29 22.20 -0.59 9.58
N GLY A 30 22.01 0.67 9.99
CA GLY A 30 22.96 1.43 10.79
C GLY A 30 23.44 0.64 12.02
N LEU A 31 22.50 0.22 12.87
CA LEU A 31 22.80 -0.50 14.12
C LEU A 31 23.45 -1.86 13.87
N GLU A 32 23.09 -2.55 12.80
CA GLU A 32 23.70 -3.83 12.41
C GLU A 32 25.18 -3.68 12.06
N GLY A 33 25.57 -2.56 11.43
CA GLY A 33 26.98 -2.26 11.17
C GLY A 33 27.66 -1.41 12.24
N GLY A 34 27.01 -1.19 13.39
CA GLY A 34 27.60 -0.43 14.50
C GLY A 34 27.60 1.10 14.32
N ALA A 35 26.79 1.63 13.42
CA ALA A 35 26.58 3.07 13.25
C ALA A 35 25.25 3.51 13.90
N VAL A 36 25.26 4.68 14.55
CA VAL A 36 24.04 5.35 14.99
C VAL A 36 23.75 6.46 13.99
N LEU A 37 22.63 6.35 13.28
CA LEU A 37 22.21 7.32 12.28
C LEU A 37 21.24 8.35 12.88
N SER A 38 21.40 9.60 12.50
CA SER A 38 20.39 10.65 12.72
C SER A 38 19.21 10.48 11.75
N LEU A 39 18.16 11.29 11.95
CA LEU A 39 17.06 11.35 10.98
C LEU A 39 17.52 11.85 9.60
N ASN A 40 18.62 12.62 9.51
CA ASN A 40 19.16 13.03 8.21
C ASN A 40 20.00 11.93 7.53
N ASN A 41 20.00 10.71 8.07
CA ASN A 41 20.83 9.57 7.65
C ASN A 41 22.34 9.83 7.78
N GLU A 42 22.73 10.74 8.67
CA GLU A 42 24.13 11.02 8.98
C GLU A 42 24.58 10.19 10.18
N VAL A 43 25.83 9.71 10.16
CA VAL A 43 26.42 9.00 11.30
C VAL A 43 26.70 9.99 12.43
N VAL A 44 25.98 9.85 13.55
CA VAL A 44 26.16 10.68 14.74
C VAL A 44 26.88 9.97 15.88
N GLY A 45 27.12 8.67 15.73
CA GLY A 45 27.84 7.89 16.72
C GLY A 45 28.19 6.51 16.21
N VAL A 46 29.09 5.85 16.94
CA VAL A 46 29.50 4.47 16.70
C VAL A 46 29.15 3.66 17.94
N THR A 47 28.59 2.48 17.73
CA THR A 47 28.16 1.53 18.76
C THR A 47 28.62 0.13 18.38
N SER A 48 28.58 -0.81 19.33
CA SER A 48 28.74 -2.22 19.00
C SER A 48 27.61 -2.70 18.07
N PRO A 49 27.93 -3.42 16.98
CA PRO A 49 26.95 -4.10 16.14
C PRO A 49 25.94 -4.90 16.95
N ARG A 50 24.64 -4.72 16.68
CA ARG A 50 23.58 -5.45 17.39
C ARG A 50 22.34 -5.61 16.52
N LEU A 51 21.53 -6.62 16.85
CA LEU A 51 20.23 -6.83 16.22
C LEU A 51 19.26 -5.69 16.57
N PRO A 52 18.67 -5.01 15.57
CA PRO A 52 17.83 -3.83 15.77
C PRO A 52 16.37 -4.22 16.07
N ILE A 53 16.17 -4.93 17.19
CA ILE A 53 14.88 -5.52 17.57
C ILE A 53 13.76 -4.46 17.66
N LEU A 54 14.07 -3.27 18.18
CA LEU A 54 13.10 -2.19 18.32
C LEU A 54 12.63 -1.67 16.96
N GLN A 55 13.54 -1.51 16.00
CA GLN A 55 13.23 -1.07 14.65
C GLN A 55 12.37 -2.11 13.92
N PHE A 56 12.72 -3.40 14.02
CA PHE A 56 11.90 -4.46 13.43
C PHE A 56 10.51 -4.54 14.06
N ALA A 57 10.40 -4.40 15.39
CA ALA A 57 9.10 -4.34 16.06
C ALA A 57 8.27 -3.12 15.64
N ALA A 58 8.90 -1.96 15.44
CA ALA A 58 8.25 -0.75 14.94
C ALA A 58 7.75 -0.90 13.50
N ILE A 59 8.55 -1.51 12.61
CA ILE A 59 8.14 -1.82 11.23
C ILE A 59 6.96 -2.79 11.25
N ALA A 60 7.07 -3.91 11.97
CA ALA A 60 6.03 -4.93 12.03
C ALA A 60 4.70 -4.39 12.56
N SER A 61 4.73 -3.63 13.66
CA SER A 61 3.53 -3.02 14.24
C SER A 61 2.90 -1.96 13.34
N SER A 62 3.72 -1.12 12.70
CA SER A 62 3.24 -0.12 11.72
C SER A 62 2.59 -0.81 10.53
N CYS A 63 3.24 -1.82 9.95
CA CYS A 63 2.68 -2.58 8.83
C CYS A 63 1.39 -3.32 9.21
N ALA A 64 1.31 -3.91 10.40
CA ALA A 64 0.08 -4.54 10.89
C ALA A 64 -1.08 -3.53 11.01
N LEU A 65 -0.81 -2.32 11.51
CA LEU A 65 -1.80 -1.25 11.59
C LEU A 65 -2.29 -0.80 10.20
N ILE A 66 -1.38 -0.65 9.23
CA ILE A 66 -1.73 -0.32 7.86
C ILE A 66 -2.53 -1.46 7.21
N ALA A 67 -2.10 -2.71 7.38
CA ALA A 67 -2.83 -3.87 6.88
C ALA A 67 -4.26 -3.92 7.44
N TYR A 68 -4.44 -3.65 8.74
CA TYR A 68 -5.75 -3.50 9.35
C TYR A 68 -6.56 -2.37 8.71
N ALA A 69 -5.98 -1.19 8.53
CA ALA A 69 -6.65 -0.04 7.93
C ALA A 69 -7.12 -0.32 6.48
N LEU A 70 -6.27 -0.97 5.67
CA LEU A 70 -6.55 -1.31 4.27
C LEU A 70 -7.62 -2.41 4.14
N THR A 71 -7.76 -3.28 5.14
CA THR A 71 -8.69 -4.43 5.08
C THR A 71 -9.96 -4.17 5.89
N LEU A 72 -9.87 -4.25 7.21
CA LEU A 72 -10.99 -4.19 8.13
C LEU A 72 -11.41 -2.74 8.43
N GLY A 73 -10.47 -1.81 8.50
CA GLY A 73 -10.73 -0.40 8.84
C GLY A 73 -11.64 0.33 7.84
N VAL A 74 -11.64 -0.11 6.58
CA VAL A 74 -12.50 0.43 5.51
C VAL A 74 -13.64 -0.49 5.10
N ALA A 75 -13.80 -1.66 5.75
CA ALA A 75 -14.81 -2.65 5.36
C ALA A 75 -16.25 -2.13 5.51
N GLY A 76 -16.53 -1.32 6.53
CA GLY A 76 -17.85 -0.73 6.79
C GLY A 76 -18.15 0.56 6.01
N ARG A 77 -17.21 1.04 5.16
CA ARG A 77 -17.38 2.29 4.41
C ARG A 77 -18.10 2.06 3.07
N PRO A 78 -18.79 3.08 2.53
CA PRO A 78 -19.36 3.03 1.18
C PRO A 78 -18.28 2.64 0.14
N ARG A 79 -18.69 1.86 -0.87
CA ARG A 79 -17.76 1.30 -1.87
C ARG A 79 -16.88 2.34 -2.55
N GLU A 80 -17.46 3.47 -2.93
CA GLU A 80 -16.75 4.60 -3.56
C GLU A 80 -15.62 5.13 -2.67
N GLN A 81 -15.88 5.32 -1.37
CA GLN A 81 -14.88 5.81 -0.42
C GLN A 81 -13.76 4.80 -0.22
N ARG A 82 -14.11 3.51 -0.12
CA ARG A 82 -13.14 2.42 -0.02
C ARG A 82 -12.27 2.33 -1.27
N HIS A 83 -12.85 2.42 -2.46
CA HIS A 83 -12.10 2.38 -3.73
C HIS A 83 -11.14 3.55 -3.85
N LEU A 84 -11.58 4.77 -3.54
CA LEU A 84 -10.73 5.95 -3.56
C LEU A 84 -9.60 5.87 -2.53
N PHE A 85 -9.88 5.41 -1.31
CA PHE A 85 -8.85 5.21 -0.28
C PHE A 85 -7.77 4.21 -0.73
N LEU A 86 -8.20 3.03 -1.22
CA LEU A 86 -7.27 1.99 -1.67
C LEU A 86 -6.48 2.42 -2.91
N SER A 87 -7.13 3.07 -3.89
CA SER A 87 -6.44 3.55 -5.08
C SER A 87 -5.43 4.66 -4.74
N GLY A 88 -5.79 5.60 -3.86
CA GLY A 88 -4.89 6.63 -3.37
C GLY A 88 -3.65 6.05 -2.68
N PHE A 89 -3.83 5.02 -1.84
CA PHE A 89 -2.72 4.30 -1.22
C PHE A 89 -1.84 3.60 -2.26
N CYS A 90 -2.43 2.82 -3.18
CA CYS A 90 -1.69 2.08 -4.21
C CYS A 90 -0.89 3.01 -5.12
N ILE A 91 -1.49 4.12 -5.56
CA ILE A 91 -0.82 5.10 -6.43
C ILE A 91 0.35 5.74 -5.69
N ALA A 92 0.15 6.18 -4.44
CA ALA A 92 1.21 6.81 -3.66
C ALA A 92 2.38 5.85 -3.38
N VAL A 93 2.09 4.65 -2.89
CA VAL A 93 3.12 3.65 -2.59
C VAL A 93 3.82 3.19 -3.87
N GLY A 94 3.07 2.91 -4.95
CA GLY A 94 3.66 2.53 -6.23
C GLY A 94 4.56 3.62 -6.83
N ALA A 95 4.15 4.89 -6.74
CA ALA A 95 4.96 6.02 -7.17
C ALA A 95 6.24 6.17 -6.35
N LEU A 96 6.16 6.01 -5.02
CA LEU A 96 7.34 6.07 -4.15
C LEU A 96 8.28 4.89 -4.34
N ILE A 97 7.77 3.68 -4.61
CA ILE A 97 8.62 2.53 -4.99
C ILE A 97 9.35 2.84 -6.30
N ALA A 98 8.63 3.29 -7.33
CA ALA A 98 9.25 3.65 -8.60
C ALA A 98 10.30 4.76 -8.45
N LEU A 99 10.03 5.76 -7.61
CA LEU A 99 10.97 6.83 -7.30
C LEU A 99 12.21 6.31 -6.55
N GLY A 100 12.03 5.43 -5.57
CA GLY A 100 13.13 4.80 -4.84
C GLY A 100 14.01 3.94 -5.74
N VAL A 101 13.41 3.13 -6.64
CA VAL A 101 14.13 2.37 -7.67
C VAL A 101 14.91 3.28 -8.60
N TYR A 102 14.30 4.40 -9.03
CA TYR A 102 14.99 5.39 -9.85
C TYR A 102 16.21 5.98 -9.14
N PHE A 103 16.09 6.35 -7.86
CA PHE A 103 17.22 6.85 -7.09
C PHE A 103 18.32 5.81 -6.91
N ALA A 104 17.97 4.57 -6.57
CA ALA A 104 18.92 3.48 -6.43
C ALA A 104 19.68 3.22 -7.74
N ALA A 105 18.98 3.19 -8.88
CA ALA A 105 19.59 3.02 -10.19
C ALA A 105 20.50 4.20 -10.59
N ALA A 106 20.13 5.43 -10.19
CA ALA A 106 20.92 6.62 -10.49
C ALA A 106 22.25 6.71 -9.70
N ARG A 107 22.38 5.97 -8.59
CA ARG A 107 23.60 5.95 -7.78
C ARG A 107 24.67 5.00 -8.31
N ASP A 108 24.39 4.17 -9.33
CA ASP A 108 25.34 3.21 -9.93
C ASP A 108 26.00 2.26 -8.91
N GLU A 109 25.34 2.07 -7.76
CA GLU A 109 25.85 1.38 -6.59
C GLU A 109 25.20 -0.01 -6.51
N ALA A 110 25.83 -1.00 -7.16
CA ALA A 110 25.39 -2.39 -7.14
C ALA A 110 25.51 -3.09 -5.77
N ALA A 111 26.01 -2.41 -4.73
CA ALA A 111 26.25 -2.96 -3.41
C ALA A 111 25.55 -2.10 -2.33
N GLY A 112 24.31 -2.45 -1.99
CA GLY A 112 23.60 -1.82 -0.88
C GLY A 112 24.26 -2.11 0.48
N GLY A 113 24.30 -1.12 1.37
CA GLY A 113 24.78 -1.26 2.75
C GLY A 113 25.61 -0.07 3.26
N ILE A 114 26.07 -0.17 4.51
CA ILE A 114 26.92 0.85 5.16
C ILE A 114 28.20 1.15 4.37
N SER A 115 28.73 0.18 3.62
CA SER A 115 29.95 0.34 2.82
C SER A 115 29.85 1.44 1.75
N VAL A 116 28.63 1.79 1.37
CA VAL A 116 28.33 2.76 0.32
C VAL A 116 27.63 4.01 0.88
N GLY A 117 26.91 3.86 2.00
CA GLY A 117 26.31 4.96 2.73
C GLY A 117 24.92 5.34 2.22
N PHE A 118 24.11 5.90 3.12
CA PHE A 118 22.72 6.25 2.86
C PHE A 118 22.63 7.62 2.19
N ALA A 119 21.67 7.79 1.27
CA ALA A 119 21.32 9.11 0.78
C ALA A 119 20.80 9.98 1.94
N SER A 120 21.14 11.27 1.94
CA SER A 120 20.80 12.17 3.06
C SER A 120 19.31 12.51 3.10
N GLY A 121 18.76 12.61 4.32
CA GLY A 121 17.41 13.11 4.59
C GLY A 121 16.29 12.31 3.92
N TRP A 122 15.31 13.03 3.35
CA TRP A 122 14.09 12.43 2.81
C TRP A 122 14.34 11.46 1.65
N GLN A 123 15.41 11.68 0.87
CA GLN A 123 15.75 10.80 -0.24
C GLN A 123 16.10 9.40 0.26
N GLY A 124 16.95 9.29 1.28
CA GLY A 124 17.31 8.00 1.87
C GLY A 124 16.14 7.31 2.56
N TRP A 125 15.20 8.06 3.13
CA TRP A 125 13.98 7.45 3.68
C TRP A 125 13.13 6.81 2.59
N ILE A 126 12.97 7.48 1.45
CA ILE A 126 12.20 6.92 0.33
C ILE A 126 12.93 5.72 -0.25
N GLU A 127 14.24 5.79 -0.44
CA GLU A 127 15.05 4.70 -1.00
C GLU A 127 14.97 3.43 -0.13
N GLU A 128 15.27 3.56 1.16
CA GLU A 128 15.20 2.43 2.11
C GLU A 128 13.77 1.91 2.31
N GLY A 129 12.79 2.81 2.37
CA GLY A 129 11.39 2.45 2.49
C GLY A 129 10.88 1.71 1.26
N ALA A 130 11.26 2.19 0.07
CA ALA A 130 10.92 1.58 -1.21
C ALA A 130 11.56 0.21 -1.39
N MET A 131 12.77 -0.02 -0.89
CA MET A 131 13.45 -1.32 -1.01
C MET A 131 12.97 -2.34 0.04
N ASN A 132 12.28 -1.91 1.08
CA ASN A 132 11.78 -2.81 2.12
C ASN A 132 10.63 -3.71 1.61
N SER A 133 10.75 -5.02 1.79
CA SER A 133 9.73 -6.00 1.36
C SER A 133 8.38 -5.82 2.05
N ALA A 134 8.34 -5.26 3.27
CA ALA A 134 7.08 -5.02 4.00
C ALA A 134 6.18 -4.02 3.26
N VAL A 135 6.75 -2.98 2.65
CA VAL A 135 6.01 -1.99 1.85
C VAL A 135 5.42 -2.64 0.59
N HIS A 136 6.18 -3.52 -0.07
CA HIS A 136 5.69 -4.27 -1.22
C HIS A 136 4.53 -5.22 -0.87
N LEU A 137 4.62 -5.91 0.27
CA LEU A 137 3.54 -6.77 0.74
C LEU A 137 2.25 -5.97 1.01
N LEU A 138 2.37 -4.77 1.59
CA LEU A 138 1.21 -3.88 1.78
C LEU A 138 0.62 -3.40 0.46
N LEU A 139 1.45 -3.09 -0.54
CA LEU A 139 0.97 -2.74 -1.87
C LEU A 139 0.20 -3.89 -2.52
N VAL A 140 0.75 -5.12 -2.49
CA VAL A 140 0.10 -6.32 -3.02
C VAL A 140 -1.21 -6.59 -2.29
N LEU A 141 -1.23 -6.48 -0.95
CA LEU A 141 -2.44 -6.62 -0.14
C LEU A 141 -3.51 -5.59 -0.53
N SER A 142 -3.13 -4.33 -0.69
CA SER A 142 -4.03 -3.25 -1.09
C SER A 142 -4.61 -3.48 -2.48
N LEU A 143 -3.76 -3.87 -3.45
CA LEU A 143 -4.18 -4.21 -4.81
C LEU A 143 -5.15 -5.40 -4.82
N GLY A 144 -4.86 -6.46 -4.09
CA GLY A 144 -5.75 -7.62 -3.96
C GLY A 144 -7.09 -7.24 -3.33
N THR A 145 -7.07 -6.39 -2.30
CA THR A 145 -8.28 -5.91 -1.63
C THR A 145 -9.14 -5.03 -2.55
N LEU A 146 -8.49 -4.18 -3.35
CA LEU A 146 -9.15 -3.34 -4.34
C LEU A 146 -9.76 -4.19 -5.46
N ALA A 147 -8.99 -5.12 -6.03
CA ALA A 147 -9.44 -6.01 -7.09
C ALA A 147 -10.65 -6.85 -6.66
N LEU A 148 -10.61 -7.44 -5.45
CA LEU A 148 -11.73 -8.19 -4.89
C LEU A 148 -12.98 -7.32 -4.73
N SER A 149 -12.81 -6.08 -4.26
CA SER A 149 -13.93 -5.14 -4.08
C SER A 149 -14.56 -4.72 -5.40
N LEU A 150 -13.75 -4.48 -6.44
CA LEU A 150 -14.22 -4.15 -7.79
C LEU A 150 -14.97 -5.35 -8.40
N TYR A 151 -14.40 -6.55 -8.28
CA TYR A 151 -15.02 -7.77 -8.79
C TYR A 151 -16.41 -8.04 -8.17
N GLN A 152 -16.54 -7.89 -6.85
CA GLN A 152 -17.83 -8.01 -6.16
C GLN A 152 -18.85 -6.95 -6.62
N THR A 153 -18.37 -5.76 -6.97
CA THR A 153 -19.24 -4.68 -7.46
C THR A 153 -19.79 -5.01 -8.84
N LEU A 154 -18.94 -5.47 -9.76
CA LEU A 154 -19.33 -5.87 -11.11
C LEU A 154 -20.31 -7.06 -11.09
N ARG A 155 -20.02 -8.11 -10.32
CA ARG A 155 -20.94 -9.27 -10.17
C ARG A 155 -22.30 -8.88 -9.59
N GLY A 156 -22.33 -7.92 -8.66
CA GLY A 156 -23.58 -7.44 -8.06
C GLY A 156 -24.45 -6.67 -9.05
N GLN A 157 -23.86 -5.95 -10.00
CA GLN A 157 -24.59 -5.22 -11.04
C GLN A 157 -25.21 -6.17 -12.08
N VAL A 158 -24.48 -7.21 -12.49
CA VAL A 158 -25.00 -8.23 -13.43
C VAL A 158 -26.28 -8.89 -12.90
N ARG A 159 -26.28 -9.32 -11.62
CA ARG A 159 -27.46 -9.95 -11.01
C ARG A 159 -28.67 -9.03 -10.92
N ARG A 160 -28.47 -7.72 -10.72
CA ARG A 160 -29.59 -6.75 -10.69
C ARG A 160 -30.21 -6.57 -12.08
N HIS A 161 -29.38 -6.50 -13.11
CA HIS A 161 -29.85 -6.40 -14.49
C HIS A 161 -30.64 -7.65 -14.93
N GLU A 162 -30.23 -8.85 -14.50
CA GLU A 162 -31.00 -10.08 -14.76
C GLU A 162 -32.37 -10.10 -14.05
N GLN A 163 -32.48 -9.44 -12.90
CA GLN A 163 -33.71 -9.42 -12.09
C GLN A 163 -34.69 -8.30 -12.51
N GLU A 164 -34.19 -7.23 -13.13
CA GLU A 164 -35.00 -6.11 -13.65
C GLU A 164 -35.56 -6.35 -15.07
N ASP A 165 -35.22 -7.46 -15.74
CA ASP A 165 -35.84 -7.88 -17.01
C ASP A 165 -36.71 -9.16 -16.90
N PRO A 166 -37.76 -9.18 -16.05
CA PRO A 166 -38.74 -10.28 -16.03
C PRO A 166 -39.65 -10.25 -17.28
N THR A 167 -39.65 -9.16 -18.05
CA THR A 167 -40.52 -8.93 -19.21
C THR A 167 -40.16 -9.77 -20.44
N ARG A 168 -38.89 -10.17 -20.63
CA ARG A 168 -38.52 -11.08 -21.71
C ARG A 168 -38.97 -12.53 -21.52
N MET A 169 -39.30 -12.93 -20.30
CA MET A 169 -39.74 -14.31 -20.02
C MET A 169 -41.24 -14.53 -20.27
N ASN A 170 -42.06 -13.47 -20.27
CA ASN A 170 -43.51 -13.56 -20.53
C ASN A 170 -43.91 -13.31 -21.99
N SER A 171 -43.03 -12.77 -22.84
CA SER A 171 -43.30 -12.60 -24.28
C SER A 171 -42.93 -13.82 -25.14
N ALA A 172 -42.47 -14.91 -24.52
CA ALA A 172 -42.08 -16.17 -25.19
C ALA A 172 -43.09 -17.32 -24.98
N LEU A 173 -44.28 -17.03 -24.43
CA LEU A 173 -45.41 -17.96 -24.46
C LEU A 173 -46.27 -17.61 -25.68
N PRO A 174 -46.36 -18.49 -26.70
CA PRO A 174 -47.25 -18.28 -27.82
C PRO A 174 -48.70 -18.17 -27.31
N ASP A 175 -49.45 -17.20 -27.85
CA ASP A 175 -50.85 -16.88 -27.50
C ASP A 175 -51.86 -18.04 -27.69
N GLY A 176 -51.41 -19.27 -27.96
CA GLY A 176 -52.25 -20.42 -28.31
C GLY A 176 -52.74 -21.31 -27.17
N GLN A 177 -52.47 -21.01 -25.88
CA GLN A 177 -52.88 -21.88 -24.76
C GLN A 177 -53.82 -21.25 -23.72
N ARG A 178 -54.52 -20.15 -24.03
CA ARG A 178 -55.47 -19.52 -23.09
C ARG A 178 -56.93 -19.99 -23.18
N HIS A 179 -57.20 -21.07 -23.92
CA HIS A 179 -58.56 -21.60 -24.07
C HIS A 179 -58.60 -23.12 -23.91
N LEU A 180 -58.44 -23.61 -22.69
CA LEU A 180 -59.03 -24.88 -22.20
C LEU A 180 -59.36 -24.74 -20.72
#